data_AF-A0A383D4R1-F1
#
_entry.id   AF-A0A383D4R1-F1
#
_cell.length_a   1.000
_cell.length_b   1.000
_cell.length_c   1.000
_cell.angle_alpha   90.00
_cell.angle_beta   90.00
_cell.angle_gamma   90.00
#
_symmetry.space_group_name_H-M   'P 1'
#
loop_
_entity.id
_entity.type
_entity.pdbx_description
1 polymer ?
#
loop_
_entity_poly.entity_id
_entity_poly.type
_entity_poly.pdbx_seq_one_letter_code
_entity_poly.pdbx_strand_id
1 'polypeptide(L)'
;MKGRWQLIEEPQSAQWLEKRRVAAALRQLSETCLRSDVEAETLGVAADELERIEGDLSSKLGPTFFDALASGRWEADQGHFADRNPFLGLCNPSSPPLYLRNEGELTLGKVVFDYRFEGAPGYVHGGVLSAVF
;
A
#
# COMPACT_ATOMS: atom_id res chain seq x y z
N MET A 1 25.79 -10.56 -10.49
CA MET A 1 25.31 -9.93 -9.25
C MET A 1 23.80 -9.97 -9.25
N LYS A 2 23.14 -10.60 -8.26
CA LYS A 2 21.67 -10.55 -8.13
C LYS A 2 21.29 -9.08 -7.91
N GLY A 3 20.64 -8.45 -8.89
CA GLY A 3 20.29 -7.04 -8.79
C GLY A 3 19.29 -6.81 -7.66
N ARG A 4 19.47 -5.72 -6.91
CA ARG A 4 18.57 -5.33 -5.82
C ARG A 4 17.20 -4.98 -6.43
N TRP A 5 16.14 -5.62 -5.96
CA TRP A 5 14.77 -5.21 -6.23
C TRP A 5 14.58 -3.79 -5.69
N GLN A 6 14.16 -2.86 -6.55
CA GLN A 6 13.96 -1.47 -6.17
C GLN A 6 12.54 -1.27 -5.68
N LEU A 7 12.43 -0.58 -4.55
CA LEU A 7 11.21 0.07 -4.11
C LEU A 7 11.21 1.52 -4.61
N ILE A 8 10.07 2.18 -4.47
CA ILE A 8 9.98 3.63 -4.55
C ILE A 8 10.99 4.24 -3.56
N GLU A 9 11.50 5.42 -3.89
CA GLU A 9 12.53 6.15 -3.15
C GLU A 9 12.46 6.00 -1.62
N GLU A 10 13.63 5.97 -0.98
CA GLU A 10 13.70 5.88 0.48
C GLU A 10 12.97 7.06 1.14
N PRO A 11 12.27 6.84 2.27
CA PRO A 11 11.52 7.91 2.92
C PRO A 11 12.45 9.03 3.34
N GLN A 12 12.17 10.25 2.85
CA GLN A 12 12.98 11.43 3.14
C GLN A 12 12.57 12.13 4.45
N SER A 13 11.55 11.64 5.16
CA SER A 13 11.10 12.19 6.43
C SER A 13 10.57 11.12 7.38
N ALA A 14 10.60 11.41 8.69
CA ALA A 14 10.04 10.55 9.73
C ALA A 14 8.53 10.33 9.51
N GLN A 15 7.79 11.36 9.10
CA GLN A 15 6.36 11.22 8.79
C GLN A 15 6.13 10.23 7.65
N TRP A 16 6.94 10.28 6.59
CA TRP A 16 6.82 9.36 5.47
C TRP A 16 7.14 7.91 5.89
N LEU A 17 8.17 7.71 6.70
CA LEU A 17 8.48 6.39 7.26
C LEU A 17 7.31 5.82 8.08
N GLU A 18 6.71 6.61 8.97
CA GLU A 18 5.58 6.16 9.78
C GLU A 18 4.32 5.91 8.92
N LYS A 19 4.09 6.68 7.84
CA LYS A 19 3.01 6.39 6.88
C LYS A 19 3.16 5.02 6.22
N ARG A 20 4.38 4.64 5.82
CA ARG A 20 4.65 3.27 5.30
C ARG A 20 4.34 2.21 6.35
N ARG A 21 4.69 2.46 7.62
CA ARG A 21 4.42 1.55 8.73
C ARG A 21 2.93 1.38 8.99
N VAL A 22 2.16 2.48 9.01
CA VAL A 22 0.70 2.44 9.13
C VAL A 22 0.08 1.64 7.97
N ALA A 23 0.48 1.92 6.73
CA ALA A 23 -0.01 1.19 5.57
C ALA A 23 0.36 -0.30 5.61
N ALA A 24 1.54 -0.66 6.12
CA ALA A 24 1.94 -2.06 6.33
C ALA A 24 1.06 -2.76 7.37
N ALA A 25 0.75 -2.10 8.48
CA ALA A 25 -0.15 -2.63 9.50
C ALA A 25 -1.57 -2.81 8.94
N LEU A 26 -2.08 -1.86 8.15
CA LEU A 26 -3.39 -1.96 7.50
C LEU A 26 -3.46 -3.12 6.48
N ARG A 27 -2.37 -3.39 5.74
CA ARG A 27 -2.29 -4.56 4.85
C ARG A 27 -2.44 -5.87 5.63
N GLN A 28 -1.65 -6.02 6.70
CA GLN A 28 -1.71 -7.20 7.56
C GLN A 28 -3.07 -7.36 8.23
N LEU A 29 -3.65 -6.26 8.73
CA LEU A 29 -4.97 -6.26 9.33
C LEU A 29 -6.04 -6.66 8.32
N SER A 30 -5.98 -6.13 7.09
CA SER A 30 -6.94 -6.47 6.04
C SER A 30 -6.89 -7.95 5.67
N GLU A 31 -5.70 -8.56 5.59
CA GLU A 31 -5.57 -10.03 5.43
C GLU A 31 -6.14 -10.77 6.65
N THR A 32 -5.85 -10.29 7.86
CA THR A 32 -6.33 -10.90 9.11
C THR A 32 -7.85 -10.87 9.19
N CYS A 33 -8.49 -9.75 8.85
CA CYS A 33 -9.95 -9.60 8.86
C CYS A 33 -10.65 -10.61 7.95
N LEU A 34 -10.06 -10.95 6.80
CA LEU A 34 -10.64 -11.94 5.88
C LEU A 34 -10.63 -13.36 6.45
N ARG A 35 -9.73 -13.63 7.40
CA ARG A 35 -9.44 -14.97 7.91
C ARG A 35 -9.79 -15.16 9.39
N SER A 36 -10.16 -14.08 10.07
CA SER A 36 -10.47 -14.09 11.49
C SER A 36 -11.87 -14.65 11.71
N ASP A 37 -12.00 -15.57 12.67
CA ASP A 37 -13.27 -16.14 13.13
C ASP A 37 -13.40 -15.93 14.64
N VAL A 38 -12.92 -14.77 15.12
CA VAL A 38 -13.02 -14.36 16.53
C VAL A 38 -14.44 -13.91 16.85
N GLU A 39 -14.79 -13.94 18.14
CA GLU A 39 -16.12 -13.58 18.61
C GLU A 39 -16.54 -12.15 18.24
N ALA A 40 -17.85 -11.95 18.05
CA ALA A 40 -18.42 -10.65 17.66
C ALA A 40 -18.04 -9.50 18.60
N GLU A 41 -17.91 -9.76 19.91
CA GLU A 41 -17.45 -8.78 20.89
C GLU A 41 -16.02 -8.29 20.59
N THR A 42 -15.12 -9.21 20.21
CA THR A 42 -13.74 -8.87 19.84
C THR A 42 -13.69 -8.05 18.55
N LEU A 43 -14.53 -8.40 17.57
CA LEU A 43 -14.68 -7.61 16.34
C LEU A 43 -15.21 -6.20 16.63
N GLY A 44 -16.17 -6.06 17.54
CA GLY A 44 -16.72 -4.77 17.97
C GLY A 44 -15.65 -3.86 18.57
N VAL A 45 -14.86 -4.36 19.52
CA VAL A 45 -13.76 -3.59 20.13
C VAL A 45 -12.71 -3.17 19.09
N ALA A 46 -12.39 -4.05 18.14
CA ALA A 46 -11.45 -3.72 17.07
C ALA A 46 -12.00 -2.63 16.14
N ALA A 47 -13.30 -2.66 15.84
CA ALA A 47 -13.96 -1.63 15.02
C ALA A 47 -13.90 -0.26 15.69
N ASP A 48 -14.25 -0.17 16.98
CA ASP A 48 -14.21 1.09 17.74
C ASP A 48 -12.81 1.73 17.74
N GLU A 49 -11.75 0.92 17.90
CA GLU A 49 -10.37 1.41 17.84
C GLU A 49 -9.98 1.89 16.44
N LEU A 50 -10.43 1.21 15.39
CA LEU A 50 -10.17 1.64 14.01
C LEU A 50 -10.87 2.95 13.68
N GLU A 51 -12.11 3.14 14.14
CA GLU A 51 -12.84 4.41 14.00
C GLU A 51 -12.15 5.54 14.74
N ARG A 52 -11.64 5.28 15.95
CA ARG A 52 -10.85 6.26 16.71
C ARG A 52 -9.56 6.64 15.97
N ILE A 53 -8.83 5.64 15.45
CA ILE A 53 -7.60 5.86 14.65
C ILE A 53 -7.91 6.66 13.39
N GLU A 54 -9.02 6.35 12.71
CA GLU A 54 -9.47 7.11 11.53
C GLU A 54 -9.70 8.58 11.90
N GLY A 55 -10.43 8.86 12.98
CA GLY A 55 -10.69 10.23 13.43
C GLY A 55 -9.42 11.02 13.75
N ASP A 56 -8.44 10.37 14.39
CA ASP A 56 -7.15 10.98 14.69
C ASP A 56 -6.38 11.33 13.40
N LEU A 57 -6.36 10.42 12.41
CA LEU A 57 -5.63 10.60 11.15
C LEU A 57 -6.33 11.62 10.22
N SER A 58 -7.66 11.61 10.18
CA SER A 58 -8.46 12.49 9.33
C SER A 58 -8.50 13.94 9.84
N SER A 59 -8.11 14.17 11.10
CA SER A 59 -7.93 15.51 11.68
C SER A 59 -7.00 16.42 10.87
N LYS A 60 -6.08 15.85 10.07
CA LYS A 60 -5.19 16.59 9.17
C LYS A 60 -4.83 15.79 7.91
N LEU A 61 -5.57 16.03 6.85
CA LEU A 61 -5.29 15.46 5.54
C LEU A 61 -4.20 16.23 4.78
N GLY A 62 -3.35 15.49 4.06
CA GLY A 62 -2.40 16.07 3.12
C GLY A 62 -3.04 16.38 1.76
N PRO A 63 -2.31 17.05 0.85
CA PRO A 63 -2.82 17.35 -0.49
C PRO A 63 -3.10 16.06 -1.28
N THR A 64 -4.15 16.12 -2.10
CA THR A 64 -4.44 15.09 -3.10
C THR A 64 -3.39 15.12 -4.22
N PHE A 65 -3.42 14.10 -5.08
CA PHE A 65 -2.59 14.09 -6.27
C PHE A 65 -2.92 15.27 -7.20
N PHE A 66 -4.21 15.62 -7.33
CA PHE A 66 -4.65 16.75 -8.14
C PHE A 66 -4.13 18.09 -7.59
N ASP A 67 -4.23 18.30 -6.27
CA ASP A 67 -3.69 19.52 -5.63
C ASP A 67 -2.18 19.64 -5.85
N ALA A 68 -1.47 18.51 -5.78
CA ALA A 68 -0.03 18.46 -5.98
C ALA A 68 0.37 18.83 -7.41
N LEU A 69 -0.37 18.32 -8.40
CA LEU A 69 -0.15 18.65 -9.80
C LEU A 69 -0.48 20.12 -10.09
N ALA A 70 -1.64 20.60 -9.60
CA ALA A 70 -2.09 21.97 -9.83
C ALA A 70 -1.18 23.02 -9.18
N SER A 71 -0.51 22.68 -8.08
CA SER A 71 0.42 23.57 -7.36
C SER A 71 1.89 23.44 -7.80
N GLY A 72 2.22 22.53 -8.72
CA GLY A 72 3.61 22.22 -9.09
C GLY A 72 4.41 21.53 -7.99
N ARG A 73 3.74 21.04 -6.94
CA ARG A 73 4.37 20.33 -5.82
C ARG A 73 4.78 18.91 -6.22
N TRP A 74 4.13 18.33 -7.23
CA TRP A 74 4.48 17.01 -7.76
C TRP A 74 5.93 16.96 -8.20
N GLU A 75 6.40 17.94 -8.98
CA GLU A 75 7.76 18.01 -9.53
C GLU A 75 8.82 18.03 -8.42
N ALA A 76 8.49 18.62 -7.27
CA ALA A 76 9.38 18.72 -6.12
C ALA A 76 9.31 17.50 -5.16
N ASP A 77 8.27 16.67 -5.24
CA ASP A 77 7.96 15.61 -4.26
C ASP A 77 7.48 14.30 -4.92
N GLN A 78 8.00 14.00 -6.12
CA GLN A 78 7.52 12.87 -6.94
C GLN A 78 7.56 11.54 -6.18
N GLY A 79 8.63 11.26 -5.45
CA GLY A 79 8.80 10.03 -4.68
C GLY A 79 7.69 9.79 -3.65
N HIS A 80 7.32 10.82 -2.88
CA HIS A 80 6.29 10.70 -1.85
C HIS A 80 4.88 10.48 -2.42
N PHE A 81 4.57 11.07 -3.57
CA PHE A 81 3.29 10.84 -4.24
C PHE A 81 3.28 9.52 -5.01
N ALA A 82 4.39 9.14 -5.66
CA ALA A 82 4.55 7.82 -6.26
C ALA A 82 4.35 6.72 -5.22
N ASP A 83 4.78 6.94 -3.98
CA ASP A 83 4.62 5.98 -2.88
C ASP A 83 3.18 5.74 -2.41
N ARG A 84 2.22 6.46 -2.99
CA ARG A 84 0.77 6.24 -2.82
C ARG A 84 0.16 5.39 -3.95
N ASN A 85 0.96 4.96 -4.92
CA ASN A 85 0.51 4.14 -6.04
C ASN A 85 -0.17 2.84 -5.56
N PRO A 86 -1.28 2.40 -6.20
CA PRO A 86 -2.05 1.24 -5.77
C PRO A 86 -1.36 -0.13 -5.95
N PHE A 87 -0.25 -0.21 -6.69
CA PHE A 87 0.47 -1.47 -6.92
C PHE A 87 1.89 -1.47 -6.35
N LEU A 88 2.58 -0.33 -6.43
CA LEU A 88 3.98 -0.18 -6.02
C LEU A 88 4.11 0.51 -4.66
N GLY A 89 3.11 1.34 -4.30
CA GLY A 89 3.18 2.30 -3.20
C GLY A 89 3.19 1.64 -1.83
N LEU A 90 4.21 1.91 -1.03
CA LEU A 90 4.30 1.41 0.34
C LEU A 90 3.41 2.18 1.30
N CYS A 91 3.08 3.45 1.00
CA CYS A 91 2.10 4.23 1.75
C CYS A 91 0.64 3.89 1.39
N ASN A 92 0.38 3.03 0.40
CA ASN A 92 -0.98 2.64 0.02
C ASN A 92 -1.37 1.31 0.71
N PRO A 93 -2.39 1.31 1.60
CA PRO A 93 -2.89 0.08 2.24
C PRO A 93 -3.45 -0.96 1.26
N SER A 94 -3.90 -0.57 0.07
CA SER A 94 -4.41 -1.50 -0.95
C SER A 94 -3.32 -2.15 -1.79
N SER A 95 -2.07 -1.69 -1.66
CA SER A 95 -0.95 -2.19 -2.46
C SER A 95 -0.52 -3.61 -2.03
N PRO A 96 -0.16 -4.50 -2.97
CA PRO A 96 0.52 -5.79 -2.70
C PRO A 96 2.06 -5.67 -2.63
N PRO A 97 2.61 -4.46 -2.44
CA PRO A 97 3.95 -4.04 -2.87
C PRO A 97 4.60 -4.80 -4.05
N LEU A 98 4.38 -4.34 -5.28
CA LEU A 98 5.16 -4.76 -6.45
C LEU A 98 6.58 -4.16 -6.37
N TYR A 99 7.58 -5.00 -6.59
CA TYR A 99 8.97 -4.61 -6.68
C TYR A 99 9.43 -4.69 -8.13
N LEU A 100 10.14 -3.66 -8.59
CA LEU A 100 10.64 -3.60 -9.97
C LEU A 100 12.16 -3.69 -10.01
N ARG A 101 12.67 -4.21 -11.12
CA ARG A 101 14.11 -4.25 -11.42
C ARG A 101 14.34 -4.26 -12.92
N ASN A 102 15.16 -3.34 -13.41
CA ASN A 102 15.54 -3.32 -14.81
C ASN A 102 16.69 -4.32 -15.07
N GLU A 103 16.57 -5.09 -16.15
CA GLU A 103 17.59 -6.01 -16.66
C GLU A 103 17.73 -5.81 -18.18
N GLY A 104 18.67 -4.97 -18.59
CA GLY A 104 18.82 -4.57 -20.00
C GLY A 104 17.55 -3.86 -20.50
N GLU A 105 16.95 -4.39 -21.56
CA GLU A 105 15.70 -3.88 -22.15
C GLU A 105 14.43 -4.41 -21.44
N LEU A 106 14.58 -5.23 -20.39
CA LEU A 106 13.45 -5.79 -19.65
C LEU A 106 13.23 -5.07 -18.31
N THR A 107 11.96 -4.88 -17.96
CA THR A 107 11.55 -4.54 -16.59
C THR A 107 10.94 -5.78 -15.94
N LEU A 108 11.61 -6.30 -14.92
CA LEU A 108 11.11 -7.43 -14.14
C LEU A 108 10.29 -6.93 -12.96
N GLY A 109 9.14 -7.57 -12.72
CA GLY A 109 8.30 -7.35 -11.55
C GLY A 109 8.31 -8.56 -10.61
N LYS A 110 8.32 -8.32 -9.30
CA LYS A 110 8.12 -9.34 -8.26
C LYS A 110 7.10 -8.85 -7.26
N VAL A 111 6.09 -9.66 -7.01
CA VAL A 111 5.01 -9.37 -6.06
C VAL A 111 4.60 -10.67 -5.36
N VAL A 112 4.15 -10.56 -4.12
CA VAL A 112 3.52 -11.66 -3.38
C VAL A 112 2.12 -11.20 -3.03
N PHE A 113 1.12 -11.88 -3.56
CA PHE A 113 -0.28 -11.61 -3.26
C PHE A 113 -0.70 -12.47 -2.07
N ASP A 114 -1.33 -11.81 -1.09
CA ASP A 114 -1.98 -12.44 0.04
C ASP A 114 -3.48 -12.67 -0.25
N TYR A 115 -4.23 -13.14 0.75
CA TYR A 115 -5.65 -13.47 0.64
C TYR A 115 -6.54 -12.28 0.23
N ARG A 116 -6.06 -11.04 0.34
CA ARG A 116 -6.81 -9.85 -0.10
C ARG A 116 -7.04 -9.81 -1.61
N PHE A 117 -6.27 -10.58 -2.37
CA PHE A 117 -6.31 -10.59 -3.84
C PHE A 117 -6.76 -11.93 -4.43
N GLU A 118 -7.27 -12.84 -3.60
CA GLU A 118 -7.77 -14.14 -4.04
C GLU A 118 -9.04 -13.96 -4.90
N GLY A 119 -9.17 -14.76 -5.96
CA GLY A 119 -10.36 -14.79 -6.80
C GLY A 119 -10.98 -16.18 -6.89
N ALA A 120 -10.20 -17.15 -7.32
CA ALA A 120 -10.55 -18.56 -7.22
C ALA A 120 -9.82 -19.19 -6.03
N PRO A 121 -10.32 -20.29 -5.44
CA PRO A 121 -9.71 -20.91 -4.27
C PRO A 121 -8.21 -21.21 -4.47
N GLY A 122 -7.34 -20.53 -3.73
CA GLY A 122 -5.88 -20.63 -3.80
C GLY A 122 -5.20 -19.87 -4.95
N TYR A 123 -5.94 -19.08 -5.73
CA TYR A 123 -5.42 -18.36 -6.89
C TYR A 123 -5.73 -16.85 -6.85
N VAL A 124 -4.76 -16.05 -7.29
CA VAL A 124 -4.93 -14.60 -7.46
C VAL A 124 -6.04 -14.33 -8.49
N HIS A 125 -6.91 -13.38 -8.18
CA HIS A 125 -7.98 -12.95 -9.07
C HIS A 125 -7.39 -12.48 -10.41
N GLY A 126 -7.93 -12.98 -11.53
CA GLY A 126 -7.39 -12.68 -12.88
C GLY A 126 -7.34 -11.18 -13.18
N GLY A 127 -8.36 -10.42 -12.76
CA GLY A 127 -8.38 -8.96 -12.89
C GLY A 127 -7.29 -8.23 -12.11
N VAL A 128 -6.81 -8.80 -10.99
CA VAL A 128 -5.67 -8.22 -10.24
C VAL A 128 -4.38 -8.46 -11.00
N LEU A 129 -4.18 -9.67 -11.53
CA LEU A 129 -3.01 -9.97 -12.37
C LEU A 129 -2.96 -9.07 -13.60
N SER A 130 -4.09 -8.90 -14.31
CA SER A 130 -4.18 -8.02 -15.48
C SER A 130 -4.00 -6.54 -15.17
N ALA A 131 -4.22 -6.11 -13.92
CA ALA A 131 -3.99 -4.73 -13.53
C ALA A 131 -2.51 -4.46 -13.21
N VAL A 132 -1.74 -5.51 -12.89
CA VAL A 132 -0.33 -5.43 -12.50
C VAL A 132 0.63 -5.65 -13.69
N PHE A 133 0.25 -6.51 -14.65
CA PHE A 133 1.04 -6.92 -15.81
C PHE A 133 0.27 -6.74 -17.11
#